data_AF-A0A7W1XTR7-F1
#
_entry.id   AF-A0A7W1XTR7-F1
#
_cell.length_a   1.000
_cell.length_b   1.000
_cell.length_c   1.000
_cell.angle_alpha   90.00
_cell.angle_beta   90.00
_cell.angle_gamma   90.00
#
_symmetry.space_group_name_H-M   'P 1'
#
loop_
_entity.id
_entity.type
_entity.pdbx_description
1 polymer ?
#
loop_
_entity_poly.entity_id
_entity_poly.type
_entity_poly.pdbx_seq_one_letter_code
_entity_poly.pdbx_strand_id
1 'polypeptide(L)'
;MNEQEALSLCEVKNMLVCLDPGHGGDDWGAIGYSLFEKDVCLEIAFRVRRKLLHYHDISVTMTRSVDVNLGAEERSRWANQQNADLFLSIHTNASPDPTMGGFSSYVSVIAGLKSRRIQCWLHNQLANFLRNYGVVDLGKKNDTETVEGRLQELRDVKMPAITIASLFITHMRENHLLSDSDFLDLYAGTISSGIANIYHCKKKEKANIN
;
A
#
# COMPACT_ATOMS: atom_id res chain seq x y z
N MET A 1 12.76 -3.11 -40.47
CA MET A 1 12.82 -2.82 -39.02
C MET A 1 14.22 -3.11 -38.56
N ASN A 2 15.00 -2.06 -38.32
CA ASN A 2 16.35 -2.21 -37.77
C ASN A 2 16.27 -2.38 -36.23
N GLU A 3 17.35 -2.87 -35.62
CA GLU A 3 17.44 -3.12 -34.17
C GLU A 3 17.15 -1.85 -33.35
N GLN A 4 17.51 -0.67 -33.87
CA GLN A 4 17.23 0.64 -33.26
C GLN A 4 15.73 0.98 -33.25
N GLU A 5 14.99 0.66 -34.30
CA GLU A 5 13.54 0.83 -34.40
C GLU A 5 12.79 -0.16 -33.50
N ALA A 6 13.30 -1.40 -33.38
CA ALA A 6 12.76 -2.40 -32.44
C ALA A 6 13.01 -2.00 -30.98
N LEU A 7 14.14 -1.33 -30.68
CA LEU A 7 14.43 -0.73 -29.37
C LEU A 7 13.57 0.50 -29.06
N SER A 8 13.10 1.24 -30.08
CA SER A 8 12.23 2.40 -29.90
C SER A 8 10.75 2.07 -29.65
N LEU A 9 10.34 0.81 -29.91
CA LEU A 9 8.97 0.32 -29.70
C LEU A 9 8.73 -0.29 -28.31
N CYS A 10 9.78 -0.48 -27.52
CA CYS A 10 9.67 -0.73 -26.09
C CYS A 10 9.76 0.59 -25.35
N GLU A 11 8.74 1.44 -25.52
CA GLU A 11 8.54 2.59 -24.64
C GLU A 11 8.53 2.03 -23.20
N VAL A 12 9.54 2.41 -22.41
CA VAL A 12 9.62 1.98 -21.01
C VAL A 12 8.41 2.57 -20.33
N LYS A 13 7.36 1.76 -20.15
CA LYS A 13 6.13 2.23 -19.53
C LYS A 13 6.45 2.57 -18.08
N ASN A 14 6.59 3.88 -17.81
CA ASN A 14 6.67 4.40 -16.46
C ASN A 14 5.40 4.00 -15.70
N MET A 15 5.55 3.09 -14.74
CA MET A 15 4.48 2.66 -13.88
C MET A 15 4.06 3.80 -12.96
N LEU A 16 2.77 4.12 -12.92
CA LEU A 16 2.24 5.04 -11.92
C LEU A 16 1.56 4.28 -10.77
N VAL A 17 2.14 4.37 -9.57
CA VAL A 17 1.51 3.84 -8.34
C VAL A 17 0.74 4.96 -7.65
N CYS A 18 -0.55 4.75 -7.43
CA CYS A 18 -1.36 5.59 -6.56
C CYS A 18 -1.33 5.01 -5.15
N LEU A 19 -0.74 5.74 -4.20
CA LEU A 19 -0.77 5.41 -2.78
C LEU A 19 -1.94 6.14 -2.12
N ASP A 20 -2.78 5.40 -1.44
CA ASP A 20 -3.93 5.93 -0.73
C ASP A 20 -3.77 5.71 0.78
N PRO A 21 -3.20 6.68 1.52
CA PRO A 21 -3.22 6.62 2.98
C PRO A 21 -4.66 6.83 3.48
N GLY A 22 -5.22 5.79 4.10
CA GLY A 22 -6.59 5.76 4.63
C GLY A 22 -6.91 6.93 5.57
N HIS A 23 -8.20 7.25 5.70
CA HIS A 23 -8.70 8.31 6.60
C HIS A 23 -8.10 9.69 6.32
N GLY A 24 -8.17 10.62 7.28
CA GLY A 24 -7.62 11.98 7.18
C GLY A 24 -8.64 13.04 7.60
N GLY A 25 -8.16 14.19 8.08
CA GLY A 25 -8.97 15.27 8.60
C GLY A 25 -9.68 14.88 9.90
N ASP A 26 -11.00 14.99 9.88
CA ASP A 26 -11.88 14.65 11.01
C ASP A 26 -12.15 13.14 11.10
N ASP A 27 -11.90 12.40 10.01
CA ASP A 27 -11.83 10.95 10.04
C ASP A 27 -10.45 10.52 10.57
N TRP A 28 -10.40 10.16 11.85
CA TRP A 28 -9.16 9.72 12.50
C TRP A 28 -8.81 8.26 12.21
N GLY A 29 -9.77 7.50 11.67
CA GLY A 29 -9.73 6.04 11.68
C GLY A 29 -9.68 5.48 13.10
N ALA A 30 -9.08 4.29 13.24
CA ALA A 30 -8.88 3.69 14.54
C ALA A 30 -7.86 4.46 15.39
N ILE A 31 -8.04 4.36 16.71
CA ILE A 31 -7.18 5.02 17.72
C ILE A 31 -6.64 3.94 18.66
N GLY A 32 -5.34 3.95 18.92
CA GLY A 32 -4.72 3.04 19.88
C GLY A 32 -3.42 3.61 20.44
N TYR A 33 -3.24 3.54 21.75
CA TYR A 33 -2.03 3.96 22.48
C TYR A 33 -1.43 5.31 22.00
N SER A 34 -2.28 6.32 21.78
CA SER A 34 -1.92 7.67 21.30
C SER A 34 -1.56 7.78 19.81
N LEU A 35 -1.70 6.72 19.04
CA LEU A 35 -1.62 6.76 17.57
C LEU A 35 -3.02 6.88 16.97
N PHE A 36 -3.12 7.70 15.93
CA PHE A 36 -4.27 7.76 15.04
C PHE A 36 -3.93 7.03 13.73
N GLU A 37 -4.85 6.21 13.25
CA GLU A 37 -4.68 5.46 12.00
C GLU A 37 -4.36 6.38 10.83
N LYS A 38 -5.04 7.53 10.73
CA LYS A 38 -4.77 8.52 9.66
C LYS A 38 -3.30 8.95 9.56
N ASP A 39 -2.61 9.08 10.70
CA ASP A 39 -1.24 9.55 10.77
C ASP A 39 -0.27 8.42 10.42
N VAL A 40 -0.53 7.23 10.98
CA VAL A 40 0.26 6.01 10.68
C VAL A 40 0.20 5.67 9.18
N CYS A 41 -0.98 5.73 8.58
CA CYS A 41 -1.17 5.44 7.16
C CYS A 41 -0.43 6.45 6.28
N LEU A 42 -0.50 7.75 6.63
CA LEU A 42 0.21 8.81 5.90
C LEU A 42 1.72 8.63 5.98
N GLU A 43 2.25 8.31 7.15
CA GLU A 43 3.67 8.08 7.38
C GLU A 43 4.19 6.87 6.58
N ILE A 44 3.47 5.74 6.61
CA ILE A 44 3.80 4.56 5.79
C ILE A 44 3.79 4.94 4.30
N ALA A 45 2.76 5.64 3.83
CA ALA A 45 2.63 6.02 2.42
C ALA A 45 3.78 6.93 1.97
N PHE A 46 4.22 7.88 2.80
CA PHE A 46 5.38 8.72 2.48
C PHE A 46 6.68 7.94 2.39
N ARG A 47 6.90 6.98 3.29
CA ARG A 47 8.08 6.11 3.25
C ARG A 47 8.06 5.22 2.02
N VAL A 48 6.91 4.63 1.68
CA VAL A 48 6.72 3.84 0.45
C VAL A 48 7.02 4.69 -0.77
N ARG A 49 6.45 5.91 -0.86
CA ARG A 49 6.77 6.87 -1.93
C ARG A 49 8.27 7.10 -2.05
N ARG A 50 8.95 7.44 -0.95
CA ARG A 50 10.41 7.69 -0.94
C ARG A 50 11.19 6.48 -1.48
N LYS A 51 10.82 5.26 -1.06
CA LYS A 51 11.50 4.03 -1.50
C LYS A 51 11.20 3.70 -2.97
N LEU A 52 9.97 3.89 -3.45
CA LEU A 52 9.59 3.68 -4.86
C LEU A 52 10.30 4.64 -5.82
N LEU A 53 10.56 5.88 -5.38
CA LEU A 53 11.29 6.86 -6.20
C LEU A 53 12.76 6.48 -6.45
N HIS A 54 13.30 5.44 -5.80
CA HIS A 54 14.60 4.86 -6.12
C HIS A 54 14.57 3.86 -7.28
N TYR A 55 13.47 3.71 -8.00
CA TYR A 55 13.36 2.87 -9.20
C TYR A 55 13.20 3.77 -10.44
N HIS A 56 13.85 3.41 -11.57
CA HIS A 56 13.83 4.22 -12.80
C HIS A 56 12.42 4.38 -13.38
N ASP A 57 11.64 3.29 -13.31
CA ASP A 57 10.41 3.15 -14.09
C ASP A 57 9.15 3.27 -13.22
N ILE A 58 9.26 3.93 -12.06
CA ILE A 58 8.14 4.14 -11.13
C ILE A 58 7.94 5.63 -10.84
N SER A 59 6.73 6.09 -11.14
CA SER A 59 6.16 7.34 -10.65
C SER A 59 5.16 7.06 -9.53
N VAL A 60 4.96 8.03 -8.64
CA VAL A 60 4.04 7.90 -7.50
C VAL A 60 3.14 9.12 -7.42
N THR A 61 1.84 8.88 -7.31
CA THR A 61 0.85 9.85 -6.88
C THR A 61 0.27 9.43 -5.53
N MET A 62 -0.22 10.38 -4.73
CA MET A 62 -0.91 10.08 -3.47
C MET A 62 -2.31 10.71 -3.51
N THR A 63 -3.31 10.06 -2.91
CA THR A 63 -4.67 10.63 -2.77
C THR A 63 -4.66 11.84 -1.84
N ARG A 64 -3.87 11.78 -0.76
CA ARG A 64 -3.50 12.91 0.09
C ARG A 64 -2.02 12.88 0.46
N SER A 65 -1.45 14.06 0.66
CA SER A 65 -0.10 14.28 1.22
C SER A 65 -0.13 15.19 2.46
N VAL A 66 -1.32 15.52 2.93
CA VAL A 66 -1.59 16.33 4.12
C VAL A 66 -2.77 15.70 4.88
N ASP A 67 -3.00 16.17 6.10
CA ASP A 67 -4.14 15.74 6.90
C ASP A 67 -5.43 16.43 6.44
N VAL A 68 -6.21 15.76 5.59
CA VAL A 68 -7.46 16.27 5.00
C VAL A 68 -8.48 15.15 4.85
N ASN A 69 -9.76 15.50 4.98
CA ASN A 69 -10.87 14.59 4.69
C ASN A 69 -10.91 14.26 3.19
N LEU A 70 -11.00 12.99 2.84
CA LEU A 70 -11.22 12.51 1.47
C LEU A 70 -12.21 11.34 1.49
N GLY A 71 -13.32 11.47 0.77
CA GLY A 71 -14.30 10.41 0.62
C GLY A 71 -13.78 9.26 -0.26
N ALA A 72 -14.28 8.04 -0.05
CA ALA A 72 -13.83 6.85 -0.79
C ALA A 72 -13.96 7.02 -2.32
N GLU A 73 -15.07 7.58 -2.80
CA GLU A 73 -15.27 7.88 -4.23
C GLU A 73 -14.25 8.88 -4.78
N GLU A 74 -13.83 9.87 -3.97
CA GLU A 74 -12.85 10.86 -4.37
C GLU A 74 -11.46 10.23 -4.53
N ARG A 75 -11.10 9.31 -3.63
CA ARG A 75 -9.85 8.53 -3.70
C ARG A 75 -9.78 7.72 -4.99
N SER A 76 -10.85 7.00 -5.33
CA SER A 76 -10.93 6.26 -6.60
C SER A 76 -10.91 7.17 -7.82
N ARG A 77 -11.67 8.28 -7.77
CA ARG A 77 -11.72 9.26 -8.85
C ARG A 77 -10.35 9.85 -9.13
N TRP A 78 -9.60 10.19 -8.09
CA TRP A 78 -8.22 10.66 -8.19
C TRP A 78 -7.34 9.63 -8.91
N ALA A 79 -7.32 8.37 -8.43
CA ALA A 79 -6.51 7.31 -9.04
C ALA A 79 -6.88 7.07 -10.52
N ASN A 80 -8.17 7.13 -10.84
CA ASN A 80 -8.68 6.99 -12.21
C ASN A 80 -8.25 8.16 -13.10
N GLN A 81 -8.34 9.40 -12.62
CA GLN A 81 -7.92 10.60 -13.37
C GLN A 81 -6.42 10.59 -13.67
N GLN A 82 -5.62 10.07 -12.75
CA GLN A 82 -4.18 9.93 -12.94
C GLN A 82 -3.81 8.76 -13.87
N ASN A 83 -4.77 7.91 -14.26
CA ASN A 83 -4.53 6.67 -15.01
C ASN A 83 -3.48 5.78 -14.33
N ALA A 84 -3.57 5.63 -13.01
CA ALA A 84 -2.63 4.81 -12.25
C ALA A 84 -2.62 3.34 -12.72
N ASP A 85 -1.46 2.69 -12.65
CA ASP A 85 -1.28 1.27 -12.97
C ASP A 85 -1.54 0.34 -11.79
N LEU A 86 -1.43 0.87 -10.57
CA LEU A 86 -1.70 0.19 -9.31
C LEU A 86 -2.28 1.20 -8.31
N PHE A 87 -3.36 0.82 -7.64
CA PHE A 87 -3.89 1.49 -6.47
C PHE A 87 -3.55 0.67 -5.22
N LEU A 88 -2.81 1.26 -4.27
CA LEU A 88 -2.50 0.65 -2.99
C LEU A 88 -3.04 1.52 -1.86
N SER A 89 -4.13 1.08 -1.25
CA SER A 89 -4.67 1.69 -0.05
C SER A 89 -4.01 1.10 1.20
N ILE A 90 -3.68 1.97 2.16
CA ILE A 90 -2.89 1.66 3.35
C ILE A 90 -3.74 2.01 4.56
N HIS A 91 -4.01 1.01 5.39
CA HIS A 91 -4.80 1.08 6.60
C HIS A 91 -4.10 0.34 7.75
N THR A 92 -4.60 0.54 8.97
CA THR A 92 -4.32 -0.34 10.11
C THR A 92 -5.55 -1.20 10.41
N ASN A 93 -5.34 -2.34 11.04
CA ASN A 93 -6.44 -3.06 11.66
C ASN A 93 -6.75 -2.48 13.05
N ALA A 94 -7.94 -2.80 13.55
CA ALA A 94 -8.32 -2.56 14.93
C ALA A 94 -9.31 -3.62 15.40
N SER A 95 -9.35 -3.82 16.72
CA SER A 95 -10.29 -4.72 17.38
C SER A 95 -10.63 -4.19 18.77
N PRO A 96 -11.88 -4.34 19.24
CA PRO A 96 -12.26 -4.06 20.62
C PRO A 96 -11.56 -5.00 21.62
N ASP A 97 -11.18 -6.21 21.20
CA ASP A 97 -10.25 -7.06 21.95
C ASP A 97 -8.81 -6.61 21.65
N PRO A 98 -8.09 -6.02 22.63
CA PRO A 98 -6.74 -5.49 22.46
C PRO A 98 -5.67 -6.59 22.35
N THR A 99 -6.05 -7.86 22.51
CA THR A 99 -5.14 -9.01 22.32
C THR A 99 -5.10 -9.50 20.87
N MET A 100 -6.08 -9.10 20.05
CA MET A 100 -6.13 -9.43 18.63
C MET A 100 -5.05 -8.64 17.86
N GLY A 101 -4.26 -9.34 17.07
CA GLY A 101 -3.18 -8.78 16.25
C GLY A 101 -3.05 -9.51 14.92
N GLY A 102 -2.29 -8.92 13.99
CA GLY A 102 -1.96 -9.53 12.71
C GLY A 102 -2.11 -8.63 11.49
N PHE A 103 -1.73 -9.21 10.36
CA PHE A 103 -1.72 -8.57 9.05
C PHE A 103 -2.74 -9.21 8.11
N SER A 104 -3.50 -8.39 7.40
CA SER A 104 -4.40 -8.82 6.33
C SER A 104 -4.24 -7.93 5.10
N SER A 105 -4.65 -8.45 3.95
CA SER A 105 -4.83 -7.61 2.75
C SER A 105 -6.15 -7.92 2.09
N TYR A 106 -6.71 -6.92 1.42
CA TYR A 106 -8.03 -6.98 0.83
C TYR A 106 -7.97 -6.62 -0.65
N VAL A 107 -8.84 -7.27 -1.42
CA VAL A 107 -9.23 -6.85 -2.76
C VAL A 107 -10.75 -6.78 -2.81
N SER A 108 -11.30 -5.99 -3.73
CA SER A 108 -12.74 -6.05 -3.98
C SER A 108 -13.17 -7.47 -4.38
N VAL A 109 -14.35 -7.92 -3.94
CA VAL A 109 -14.90 -9.22 -4.37
C VAL A 109 -15.05 -9.31 -5.90
N ILE A 110 -15.30 -8.18 -6.57
CA ILE A 110 -15.39 -8.08 -8.03
C ILE A 110 -14.02 -7.90 -8.71
N ALA A 111 -12.91 -7.93 -7.96
CA ALA A 111 -11.58 -7.74 -8.50
C ALA A 111 -11.19 -8.90 -9.45
N GLY A 112 -10.67 -8.52 -10.63
CA GLY A 112 -10.16 -9.45 -11.62
C GLY A 112 -8.87 -10.16 -11.19
N LEU A 113 -8.43 -11.12 -12.02
CA LEU A 113 -7.26 -11.95 -11.76
C LEU A 113 -5.97 -11.16 -11.53
N LYS A 114 -5.80 -9.99 -12.19
CA LYS A 114 -4.61 -9.15 -12.04
C LYS A 114 -4.47 -8.65 -10.59
N SER A 115 -5.52 -8.05 -10.00
CA SER A 115 -5.50 -7.59 -8.60
C SER A 115 -5.24 -8.74 -7.63
N ARG A 116 -5.89 -9.89 -7.84
CA ARG A 116 -5.72 -11.09 -6.98
C ARG A 116 -4.30 -11.65 -7.03
N ARG A 117 -3.64 -11.65 -8.20
CA ARG A 117 -2.24 -12.06 -8.34
C ARG A 117 -1.29 -11.10 -7.62
N ILE A 118 -1.50 -9.80 -7.78
CA ILE A 118 -0.68 -8.77 -7.12
C ILE A 118 -0.88 -8.85 -5.61
N GLN A 119 -2.13 -9.00 -5.13
CA GLN A 119 -2.45 -9.23 -3.71
C GLN A 119 -1.71 -10.45 -3.20
N CYS A 120 -1.77 -11.58 -3.92
CA CYS A 120 -1.12 -12.82 -3.50
C CYS A 120 0.39 -12.62 -3.29
N TRP A 121 1.05 -12.04 -4.29
CA TRP A 121 2.49 -11.83 -4.25
C TRP A 121 2.88 -10.83 -3.16
N LEU A 122 2.25 -9.65 -3.13
CA LEU A 122 2.58 -8.59 -2.17
C LEU A 122 2.28 -9.01 -0.74
N HIS A 123 1.14 -9.64 -0.50
CA HIS A 123 0.75 -10.13 0.81
C HIS A 123 1.74 -11.18 1.33
N ASN A 124 2.11 -12.18 0.52
CA ASN A 124 3.03 -13.23 0.97
C ASN A 124 4.42 -12.66 1.32
N GLN A 125 4.89 -11.66 0.56
CA GLN A 125 6.14 -10.97 0.89
C GLN A 125 6.05 -10.22 2.22
N LEU A 126 4.96 -9.48 2.45
CA LEU A 126 4.75 -8.74 3.70
C LEU A 126 4.57 -9.69 4.88
N ALA A 127 3.74 -10.73 4.76
CA ALA A 127 3.55 -11.75 5.79
C ALA A 127 4.88 -12.45 6.16
N ASN A 128 5.74 -12.73 5.18
CA ASN A 128 7.06 -13.31 5.44
C ASN A 128 7.98 -12.34 6.21
N PHE A 129 7.99 -11.05 5.86
CA PHE A 129 8.73 -10.03 6.60
C PHE A 129 8.21 -9.88 8.03
N LEU A 130 6.89 -9.76 8.18
CA LEU A 130 6.20 -9.51 9.45
C LEU A 130 6.29 -10.68 10.42
N ARG A 131 6.47 -11.92 9.94
CA ARG A 131 6.75 -13.09 10.78
C ARG A 131 7.98 -12.91 11.67
N ASN A 132 9.00 -12.17 11.20
CA ASN A 132 10.20 -11.89 12.00
C ASN A 132 9.92 -11.00 13.21
N TYR A 133 8.76 -10.32 13.23
CA TYR A 133 8.28 -9.47 14.32
C TYR A 133 7.16 -10.15 15.13
N GLY A 134 6.90 -11.44 14.90
CA GLY A 134 5.86 -12.20 15.60
C GLY A 134 4.42 -11.84 15.21
N VAL A 135 4.25 -11.15 14.09
CA VAL A 135 2.92 -10.75 13.57
C VAL A 135 2.28 -11.95 12.85
N VAL A 136 1.02 -12.20 13.17
CA VAL A 136 0.24 -13.31 12.59
C VAL A 136 -0.27 -12.93 11.20
N ASP A 137 -0.21 -13.87 10.26
CA ASP A 137 -0.84 -13.74 8.94
C ASP A 137 -2.34 -14.08 9.06
N LEU A 138 -3.21 -13.08 8.90
CA LEU A 138 -4.67 -13.22 8.89
C LEU A 138 -5.25 -13.49 7.50
N GLY A 139 -4.39 -13.56 6.49
CA GLY A 139 -4.72 -14.01 5.15
C GLY A 139 -5.12 -12.91 4.16
N LYS A 140 -5.28 -13.37 2.92
CA LYS A 140 -5.75 -12.59 1.77
C LYS A 140 -7.26 -12.66 1.75
N LYS A 141 -7.90 -11.51 1.84
CA LYS A 141 -9.34 -11.36 2.05
C LYS A 141 -10.00 -10.64 0.89
N ASN A 142 -11.31 -10.80 0.77
CA ASN A 142 -12.14 -9.89 0.00
C ASN A 142 -12.66 -8.76 0.89
N ASP A 143 -12.94 -7.62 0.31
CA ASP A 143 -13.51 -6.43 0.97
C ASP A 143 -14.82 -6.71 1.73
N THR A 144 -15.56 -7.76 1.37
CA THR A 144 -16.76 -8.23 2.09
C THR A 144 -16.46 -8.88 3.44
N GLU A 145 -15.19 -9.16 3.76
CA GLU A 145 -14.75 -9.70 5.05
C GLU A 145 -14.36 -8.59 6.05
N THR A 146 -14.43 -7.32 5.66
CA THR A 146 -14.30 -6.18 6.58
C THR A 146 -15.60 -5.99 7.38
N VAL A 147 -15.53 -5.34 8.54
CA VAL A 147 -16.71 -5.06 9.37
C VAL A 147 -17.70 -4.15 8.65
N GLU A 148 -17.20 -3.10 8.00
CA GLU A 148 -18.01 -2.16 7.22
C GLU A 148 -18.57 -2.83 5.95
N GLY A 149 -17.79 -3.77 5.40
CA GLY A 149 -18.07 -4.41 4.12
C GLY A 149 -17.91 -3.43 2.96
N ARG A 150 -17.45 -3.93 1.81
CA ARG A 150 -17.42 -3.16 0.54
C ARG A 150 -16.57 -1.88 0.62
N LEU A 151 -15.25 -2.07 0.64
CA LEU A 151 -14.26 -1.01 0.44
C LEU A 151 -14.49 -0.31 -0.91
N GLN A 152 -15.19 0.82 -0.88
CA GLN A 152 -15.67 1.51 -2.09
C GLN A 152 -14.49 2.03 -2.93
N GLU A 153 -13.42 2.45 -2.27
CA GLU A 153 -12.18 2.90 -2.89
C GLU A 153 -11.55 1.81 -3.79
N LEU A 154 -11.77 0.53 -3.48
CA LEU A 154 -11.32 -0.61 -4.30
C LEU A 154 -12.29 -1.00 -5.42
N ARG A 155 -13.55 -0.56 -5.36
CA ARG A 155 -14.61 -0.95 -6.31
C ARG A 155 -14.69 -0.03 -7.52
N ASP A 156 -14.42 1.24 -7.32
CA ASP A 156 -14.61 2.28 -8.36
C ASP A 156 -13.35 2.57 -9.18
N VAL A 157 -12.23 1.96 -8.81
CA VAL A 157 -10.96 2.08 -9.53
C VAL A 157 -10.90 1.19 -10.77
N LYS A 158 -10.26 1.71 -11.83
CA LYS A 158 -10.13 1.04 -13.14
C LYS A 158 -8.83 0.26 -13.32
N MET A 159 -7.96 0.28 -12.31
CA MET A 159 -6.69 -0.43 -12.28
C MET A 159 -6.68 -1.48 -11.16
N PRO A 160 -5.69 -2.39 -11.12
CA PRO A 160 -5.53 -3.28 -9.99
C PRO A 160 -5.44 -2.53 -8.67
N ALA A 161 -6.17 -3.00 -7.68
CA ALA A 161 -6.39 -2.31 -6.43
C ALA A 161 -6.29 -3.26 -5.25
N ILE A 162 -5.52 -2.87 -4.23
CA ILE A 162 -5.27 -3.66 -3.02
C ILE A 162 -5.33 -2.71 -1.83
N THR A 163 -5.99 -3.14 -0.76
CA THR A 163 -5.83 -2.54 0.57
C THR A 163 -4.90 -3.43 1.38
N ILE A 164 -3.90 -2.85 2.05
CA ILE A 164 -3.18 -3.52 3.13
C ILE A 164 -3.72 -2.98 4.46
N ALA A 165 -4.10 -3.90 5.36
CA ALA A 165 -4.39 -3.56 6.75
C ALA A 165 -3.20 -4.06 7.56
N SER A 166 -2.27 -3.15 7.84
CA SER A 166 -0.89 -3.47 8.20
C SER A 166 -0.76 -4.28 9.49
N LEU A 167 -1.19 -3.70 10.61
CA LEU A 167 -1.09 -4.25 11.96
C LEU A 167 -2.28 -3.71 12.77
N PHE A 168 -2.53 -4.29 13.94
CA PHE A 168 -3.56 -3.80 14.86
C PHE A 168 -3.05 -2.63 15.67
N ILE A 169 -3.58 -1.44 15.40
CA ILE A 169 -3.25 -0.23 16.17
C ILE A 169 -3.69 -0.36 17.64
N THR A 170 -4.68 -1.21 17.94
CA THR A 170 -5.18 -1.48 19.29
C THR A 170 -4.43 -2.60 20.03
N HIS A 171 -3.47 -3.28 19.39
CA HIS A 171 -2.64 -4.30 20.03
C HIS A 171 -1.30 -3.72 20.49
N MET A 172 -0.99 -3.80 21.80
CA MET A 172 0.13 -3.08 22.42
C MET A 172 1.49 -3.26 21.72
N ARG A 173 1.87 -4.50 21.39
CA ARG A 173 3.16 -4.76 20.73
C ARG A 173 3.19 -4.30 19.28
N GLU A 174 2.05 -4.41 18.59
CA GLU A 174 1.95 -4.01 17.18
C GLU A 174 1.87 -2.50 17.04
N ASN A 175 1.19 -1.83 17.96
CA ASN A 175 1.22 -0.38 18.09
C ASN A 175 2.65 0.15 18.31
N HIS A 176 3.44 -0.52 19.16
CA HIS A 176 4.85 -0.16 19.33
C HIS A 176 5.63 -0.26 18.01
N LEU A 177 5.40 -1.30 17.20
CA LEU A 177 5.97 -1.40 15.85
C LEU A 177 5.49 -0.26 14.95
N LEU A 178 4.20 0.11 15.00
CA LEU A 178 3.64 1.23 14.24
C LEU A 178 4.19 2.60 14.67
N SER A 179 4.74 2.71 15.88
CA SER A 179 5.47 3.91 16.34
C SER A 179 6.97 3.86 16.09
N ASP A 180 7.52 2.69 15.73
CA ASP A 180 8.95 2.47 15.57
C ASP A 180 9.42 2.87 14.17
N SER A 181 10.32 3.85 14.11
CA SER A 181 10.78 4.39 12.83
C SER A 181 11.61 3.39 12.03
N ASP A 182 12.40 2.52 12.66
CA ASP A 182 13.22 1.57 11.90
C ASP A 182 12.34 0.47 11.27
N PHE A 183 11.35 -0.01 12.03
CA PHE A 183 10.32 -0.92 11.56
C PHE A 183 9.56 -0.34 10.39
N LEU A 184 9.02 0.88 10.50
CA LEU A 184 8.25 1.51 9.42
C LEU A 184 9.09 1.70 8.14
N ASP A 185 10.39 1.96 8.27
CA ASP A 185 11.29 2.10 7.12
C ASP A 185 11.58 0.77 6.42
N LEU A 186 11.76 -0.30 7.20
CA LEU A 186 11.90 -1.67 6.69
C LEU A 186 10.60 -2.19 6.09
N TYR A 187 9.46 -1.90 6.72
CA TYR A 187 8.13 -2.27 6.23
C TYR A 187 7.82 -1.58 4.90
N ALA A 188 8.04 -0.26 4.81
CA ALA A 188 7.91 0.48 3.56
C ALA A 188 8.88 -0.01 2.47
N GLY A 189 10.11 -0.37 2.84
CA GLY A 189 11.07 -1.02 1.93
C GLY A 189 10.56 -2.36 1.39
N THR A 190 9.91 -3.16 2.25
CA THR A 190 9.28 -4.43 1.87
C THR A 190 8.10 -4.20 0.93
N ILE A 191 7.23 -3.22 1.19
CA ILE A 191 6.14 -2.87 0.25
C ILE A 191 6.71 -2.46 -1.12
N SER A 192 7.69 -1.54 -1.11
CA SER A 192 8.21 -0.92 -2.34
C SER A 192 8.99 -1.90 -3.21
N SER A 193 9.84 -2.72 -2.59
CA SER A 193 10.53 -3.80 -3.31
C SER A 193 9.55 -4.81 -3.88
N GLY A 194 8.42 -5.02 -3.20
CA GLY A 194 7.41 -5.94 -3.67
C GLY A 194 6.69 -5.45 -4.92
N ILE A 195 6.26 -4.19 -4.90
CA ILE A 195 5.69 -3.53 -6.08
C ILE A 195 6.69 -3.57 -7.24
N ALA A 196 7.95 -3.17 -7.00
CA ALA A 196 8.98 -3.16 -8.03
C ALA A 196 9.23 -4.54 -8.64
N ASN A 197 9.22 -5.61 -7.84
CA ASN A 197 9.42 -6.97 -8.31
C ASN A 197 8.24 -7.49 -9.16
N ILE A 198 7.00 -7.19 -8.76
CA ILE A 198 5.78 -7.55 -9.51
C ILE A 198 5.82 -6.97 -10.92
N TYR A 199 6.39 -5.77 -11.06
CA TYR A 199 6.42 -5.01 -12.30
C TYR A 199 7.80 -4.94 -12.96
N HIS A 200 8.76 -5.74 -12.47
CA HIS A 200 10.12 -5.85 -13.02
C HIS A 200 10.87 -4.51 -13.14
N CYS A 201 10.63 -3.58 -12.21
CA CYS A 201 11.24 -2.25 -12.23
C CYS A 201 12.72 -2.29 -11.80
N LYS A 202 13.58 -1.52 -12.48
CA LYS A 202 15.00 -1.47 -12.17
C LYS A 202 15.31 -0.42 -11.10
N LYS A 203 16.15 -0.79 -10.11
CA LYS A 203 16.69 0.18 -9.14
C LYS A 203 17.57 1.20 -9.86
N LYS A 204 17.49 2.45 -9.41
CA LYS A 204 18.46 3.49 -9.75
C LYS A 204 19.81 3.10 -9.16
N GLU A 205 20.84 3.13 -9.98
CA GLU A 205 22.21 3.00 -9.48
C GLU A 205 22.45 4.09 -8.43
N LYS A 206 23.16 3.75 -7.35
CA LYS A 206 23.62 4.80 -6.43
C LYS A 206 24.52 5.72 -7.24
N ALA A 207 24.21 7.01 -7.28
CA ALA A 207 25.14 7.98 -7.81
C ALA A 207 26.45 7.80 -7.03
N ASN A 208 27.51 7.37 -7.71
CA ASN A 208 28.86 7.41 -7.16
C ASN A 208 29.19 8.89 -7.03
N ILE A 209 28.97 9.43 -5.83
CA ILE A 209 29.49 10.74 -5.47
C ILE A 209 30.96 10.46 -5.12
N ASN A 210 31.83 10.65 -6.10
CA ASN A 210 33.28 10.75 -5.90
C ASN A 210 33.60 12.03 -5.13
#